data_AF-A0A4Q8CYK2-F1
#
_entry.id   AF-A0A4Q8CYK2-F1
#
_cell.length_a   1.000
_cell.length_b   1.000
_cell.length_c   1.000
_cell.angle_alpha   90.00
_cell.angle_beta   90.00
_cell.angle_gamma   90.00
#
_symmetry.space_group_name_H-M   'P 1'
#
loop_
_entity.id
_entity.type
_entity.pdbx_description
1 polymer ?
#
loop_
_entity_poly.entity_id
_entity_poly.type
_entity_poly.pdbx_seq_one_letter_code
_entity_poly.pdbx_strand_id
1 'polypeptide(L)'
;MPRYTFIMAVPLIQPTHLGLYCAAGDFHIDPWRPVPRAVITHAHADHARPGSDEYWGSHAGLGLMRRRLGKKAVLNGVDYGQTLRFGPVTVSLHPAGHVLGSAQIRVEHDGEVWVASGDYKRDVDPTCAAFEPVRCDTFITEATFALPVYRWPAVETVAADIDQWWRRNAADGRTTVLFSYALGKAQRLMAALPMERPGPIYLHGAVAPLTEDYREAGVALPDTHRVSEAPKDEDYGTALVIAPPSAAGSTWMRRFRRPALGFASGWMRIRGNRRRRGYDRGFVISDHVDWPGLLQTIEDTGAREVLTTHGRADELVRYLGERGLRARPLATLYGDDEESGENE
;
A
#
# COMPACT_ATOMS: atom_id res chain seq x y z
N MET A 1 -13.52 13.69 -51.39
CA MET A 1 -13.42 13.75 -49.92
C MET A 1 -12.75 12.48 -49.44
N PRO A 2 -11.53 12.50 -48.87
CA PRO A 2 -10.96 11.32 -48.26
C PRO A 2 -11.66 11.09 -46.91
N ARG A 3 -12.29 9.93 -46.75
CA ARG A 3 -12.76 9.43 -45.46
C ARG A 3 -11.52 9.08 -44.65
N TYR A 4 -11.17 9.93 -43.69
CA TYR A 4 -10.25 9.57 -42.61
C TYR A 4 -10.93 8.53 -41.75
N THR A 5 -10.63 7.26 -41.98
CA THR A 5 -10.87 6.21 -41.00
C THR A 5 -9.94 6.50 -39.82
N PHE A 6 -10.47 7.10 -38.75
CA PHE A 6 -9.79 7.10 -37.47
C PHE A 6 -9.69 5.64 -37.03
N ILE A 7 -8.57 4.96 -37.34
CA ILE A 7 -8.19 3.76 -36.64
C ILE A 7 -7.87 4.25 -35.23
N MET A 8 -8.77 4.02 -34.27
CA MET A 8 -8.41 4.25 -32.88
C MET A 8 -7.25 3.30 -32.57
N ALA A 9 -6.07 3.86 -32.31
CA ALA A 9 -4.93 3.09 -31.87
C ALA A 9 -5.33 2.30 -30.62
N VAL A 10 -5.02 1.01 -30.62
CA VAL A 10 -5.27 0.10 -29.49
C VAL A 10 -4.41 0.59 -28.31
N PRO A 11 -5.00 0.98 -27.16
CA PRO A 11 -4.20 1.43 -26.02
C PRO A 11 -3.16 0.39 -25.58
N LEU A 12 -1.96 0.84 -25.18
CA LEU A 12 -0.86 -0.03 -24.76
C LEU A 12 -1.22 -0.91 -23.54
N ILE A 13 -2.01 -0.35 -22.62
CA ILE A 13 -2.57 -1.06 -21.46
C ILE A 13 -4.09 -0.93 -21.47
N GLN A 14 -4.77 -2.06 -21.31
CA GLN A 14 -6.23 -2.12 -21.35
C GLN A 14 -6.81 -2.89 -20.16
N PRO A 15 -7.90 -2.40 -19.55
CA PRO A 15 -8.60 -3.20 -18.56
C PRO A 15 -9.29 -4.37 -19.25
N THR A 16 -9.08 -5.56 -18.71
CA THR A 16 -9.78 -6.80 -19.09
C THR A 16 -10.40 -7.41 -17.85
N HIS A 17 -11.24 -8.43 -17.98
CA HIS A 17 -11.77 -9.17 -16.84
C HIS A 17 -10.69 -9.91 -16.00
N LEU A 18 -9.45 -9.98 -16.49
CA LEU A 18 -8.31 -10.58 -15.80
C LEU A 18 -7.42 -9.53 -15.10
N GLY A 19 -7.54 -8.25 -15.43
CA GLY A 19 -6.66 -7.17 -14.94
C GLY A 19 -6.20 -6.24 -16.07
N LEU A 20 -5.16 -5.45 -15.79
CA LEU A 20 -4.57 -4.50 -16.74
C LEU A 20 -3.65 -5.23 -17.72
N TYR A 21 -4.07 -5.39 -18.96
CA TYR A 21 -3.39 -6.21 -19.96
C TYR A 21 -2.59 -5.37 -20.95
N CYS A 22 -1.33 -5.75 -21.18
CA CYS A 22 -0.51 -5.25 -22.28
C CYS A 22 -0.45 -6.31 -23.39
N ALA A 23 -1.23 -6.12 -24.46
CA ALA A 23 -1.32 -7.09 -25.55
C ALA A 23 -0.01 -7.25 -26.33
N ALA A 24 0.74 -6.15 -26.52
CA ALA A 24 2.00 -6.18 -27.26
C ALA A 24 3.09 -6.98 -26.51
N GLY A 25 3.09 -6.96 -25.17
CA GLY A 25 4.04 -7.69 -24.33
C GLY A 25 3.53 -9.02 -23.76
N ASP A 26 2.24 -9.32 -23.97
CA ASP A 26 1.55 -10.49 -23.42
C ASP A 26 1.78 -10.68 -21.90
N PHE A 27 1.37 -9.68 -21.12
CA PHE A 27 1.42 -9.73 -19.66
C PHE A 27 0.29 -8.91 -19.03
N HIS A 28 -0.03 -9.22 -17.78
CA HIS A 28 -0.98 -8.44 -16.98
C HIS A 28 -0.28 -7.77 -15.81
N ILE A 29 -0.64 -6.53 -15.52
CA ILE A 29 -0.29 -5.82 -14.30
C ILE A 29 -1.37 -6.11 -13.25
N ASP A 30 -0.95 -6.56 -12.06
CA ASP A 30 -1.80 -6.84 -10.90
C ASP A 30 -3.11 -7.59 -11.25
N PRO A 31 -3.02 -8.80 -11.82
CA PRO A 31 -4.18 -9.49 -12.34
C PRO A 31 -5.14 -9.95 -11.24
N TRP A 32 -6.43 -9.84 -11.51
CA TRP A 32 -7.54 -10.25 -10.63
C TRP A 32 -7.75 -11.77 -10.60
N ARG A 33 -7.29 -12.45 -11.66
CA ARG A 33 -7.43 -13.89 -11.87
C ARG A 33 -6.11 -14.46 -12.38
N PRO A 34 -5.89 -15.79 -12.29
CA PRO A 34 -4.73 -16.45 -12.86
C PRO A 34 -4.47 -16.08 -14.32
N VAL A 35 -3.22 -15.79 -14.66
CA VAL A 35 -2.75 -15.48 -16.02
C VAL A 35 -1.38 -16.14 -16.28
N PRO A 36 -0.92 -16.24 -17.54
CA PRO A 36 0.41 -16.77 -17.81
C PRO A 36 1.54 -15.92 -17.20
N ARG A 37 1.52 -14.60 -17.41
CA ARG A 37 2.53 -13.67 -16.88
C ARG A 37 1.90 -12.52 -16.10
N ALA A 38 2.20 -12.47 -14.80
CA ALA A 38 1.78 -11.40 -13.91
C ALA A 38 2.97 -10.50 -13.56
N VAL A 39 2.87 -9.21 -13.84
CA VAL A 39 3.79 -8.18 -13.34
C VAL A 39 3.12 -7.50 -12.15
N ILE A 40 3.74 -7.60 -10.99
CA ILE A 40 3.14 -7.25 -9.71
C ILE A 40 3.76 -5.96 -9.18
N THR A 41 2.92 -4.98 -8.86
CA THR A 41 3.36 -3.73 -8.24
C THR A 41 3.83 -3.96 -6.81
N HIS A 42 3.08 -4.73 -6.02
CA HIS A 42 3.42 -5.04 -4.63
C HIS A 42 2.62 -6.23 -4.04
N ALA A 43 2.93 -6.62 -2.80
CA ALA A 43 2.49 -7.87 -2.19
C ALA A 43 1.14 -7.83 -1.42
N HIS A 44 0.37 -6.74 -1.48
CA HIS A 44 -0.98 -6.73 -0.90
C HIS A 44 -1.91 -7.71 -1.61
N ALA A 45 -2.95 -8.16 -0.90
CA ALA A 45 -3.76 -9.30 -1.31
C ALA A 45 -4.61 -9.01 -2.56
N ASP A 46 -4.96 -7.75 -2.75
CA ASP A 46 -5.73 -7.24 -3.86
C ASP A 46 -4.90 -7.09 -5.14
N HIS A 47 -3.57 -6.98 -5.06
CA HIS A 47 -2.64 -6.92 -6.20
C HIS A 47 -1.95 -8.26 -6.52
N ALA A 48 -1.41 -8.94 -5.51
CA ALA A 48 -0.65 -10.18 -5.66
C ALA A 48 -1.51 -11.43 -5.41
N ARG A 49 -2.37 -11.77 -6.38
CA ARG A 49 -3.27 -12.92 -6.28
C ARG A 49 -2.61 -14.23 -6.75
N PRO A 50 -2.81 -15.36 -6.03
CA PRO A 50 -2.21 -16.65 -6.40
C PRO A 50 -2.87 -17.28 -7.64
N GLY A 51 -2.10 -18.12 -8.34
CA GLY A 51 -2.57 -19.00 -9.41
C GLY A 51 -2.01 -18.72 -10.82
N SER A 52 -1.33 -17.59 -11.05
CA SER A 52 -0.61 -17.31 -12.30
C SER A 52 0.60 -18.24 -12.49
N ASP A 53 1.01 -18.45 -13.73
CA ASP A 53 2.13 -19.37 -14.04
C ASP A 53 3.47 -18.79 -13.60
N GLU A 54 3.70 -17.50 -13.88
CA GLU A 54 4.87 -16.75 -13.41
C GLU A 54 4.53 -15.33 -12.92
N TYR A 55 5.32 -14.85 -11.96
CA TYR A 55 5.21 -13.54 -11.35
C TYR A 55 6.52 -12.77 -11.47
N TRP A 56 6.43 -11.50 -11.84
CA TRP A 56 7.54 -10.56 -11.95
C TRP A 56 7.31 -9.42 -10.98
N GLY A 57 8.28 -9.15 -10.10
CA GLY A 57 8.16 -8.09 -9.10
C GLY A 57 9.54 -7.60 -8.65
N SER A 58 9.57 -6.53 -7.87
CA SER A 58 10.82 -5.98 -7.36
C SER A 58 11.58 -7.03 -6.54
N HIS A 59 12.90 -7.13 -6.76
CA HIS A 59 13.76 -8.01 -5.98
C HIS A 59 13.58 -7.78 -4.47
N ALA A 60 13.50 -6.50 -4.06
CA ALA A 60 13.35 -6.11 -2.66
C ALA A 60 12.06 -6.63 -2.01
N GLY A 61 11.02 -6.93 -2.79
CA GLY A 61 9.72 -7.41 -2.31
C GLY A 61 9.50 -8.93 -2.40
N LEU A 62 10.47 -9.68 -2.92
CA LEU A 62 10.27 -11.10 -3.24
C LEU A 62 9.91 -11.95 -2.02
N GLY A 63 10.43 -11.63 -0.83
CA GLY A 63 10.09 -12.33 0.42
C GLY A 63 8.59 -12.20 0.76
N LEU A 64 8.06 -10.97 0.69
CA LEU A 64 6.64 -10.69 0.91
C LEU A 64 5.77 -11.34 -0.17
N MET A 65 6.17 -11.26 -1.44
CA MET A 65 5.48 -11.95 -2.53
C MET A 65 5.47 -13.47 -2.33
N ARG A 66 6.59 -14.06 -1.90
CA ARG A 66 6.70 -15.49 -1.59
C ARG A 66 5.77 -15.90 -0.46
N ARG A 67 5.63 -15.08 0.59
CA ARG A 67 4.67 -15.32 1.67
C ARG A 67 3.23 -15.28 1.15
N ARG A 68 2.89 -14.29 0.31
CA ARG A 68 1.55 -14.09 -0.24
C ARG A 68 1.14 -15.17 -1.24
N LEU A 69 2.00 -15.44 -2.22
CA LEU A 69 1.73 -16.31 -3.38
C LEU A 69 2.06 -17.78 -3.10
N GLY A 70 2.78 -18.05 -2.01
CA GLY A 70 3.13 -19.39 -1.56
C GLY A 70 4.42 -19.94 -2.15
N LYS A 71 4.88 -21.04 -1.55
CA LYS A 71 6.18 -21.66 -1.84
C LYS A 71 6.35 -22.17 -3.28
N LYS A 72 5.25 -22.44 -3.98
CA LYS A 72 5.27 -22.99 -5.35
C LYS A 72 5.24 -21.92 -6.45
N ALA A 73 4.98 -20.65 -6.10
CA ALA A 73 4.93 -19.58 -7.10
C ALA A 73 6.27 -19.43 -7.83
N VAL A 74 6.25 -19.30 -9.16
CA VAL A 74 7.46 -18.95 -9.93
C VAL A 74 7.63 -17.44 -9.82
N LEU A 75 8.66 -17.00 -9.10
CA LEU A 75 8.92 -15.57 -8.84
C LEU A 75 10.20 -15.16 -9.55
N ASN A 76 10.11 -14.09 -10.34
CA ASN A 76 11.21 -13.44 -11.03
C ASN A 76 11.45 -12.08 -10.38
N GLY A 77 12.60 -11.94 -9.71
CA GLY A 77 13.02 -10.68 -9.09
C GLY A 77 13.65 -9.74 -10.10
N VAL A 78 13.26 -8.48 -10.04
CA VAL A 78 13.72 -7.42 -10.95
C VAL A 78 14.28 -6.28 -10.11
N ASP A 79 15.51 -5.86 -10.40
CA ASP A 79 16.07 -4.69 -9.74
C ASP A 79 15.40 -3.41 -10.25
N TYR A 80 15.25 -2.40 -9.40
CA TYR A 80 14.69 -1.11 -9.81
C TYR A 80 15.52 -0.51 -10.97
N GLY A 81 14.84 -0.01 -12.00
CA GLY A 81 15.45 0.51 -13.23
C GLY A 81 15.99 -0.55 -14.19
N GLN A 82 15.98 -1.84 -13.82
CA GLN A 82 16.37 -2.92 -14.73
C GLN A 82 15.39 -2.98 -15.92
N THR A 83 15.97 -3.02 -17.12
CA THR A 83 15.21 -3.12 -18.36
C THR A 83 14.88 -4.57 -18.68
N LEU A 84 13.60 -4.89 -18.81
CA LEU A 84 13.06 -6.16 -19.28
C LEU A 84 12.49 -6.01 -20.68
N ARG A 85 12.55 -7.08 -21.47
CA ARG A 85 11.88 -7.15 -22.78
C ARG A 85 10.83 -8.24 -22.77
N PHE A 86 9.58 -7.85 -23.03
CA PHE A 86 8.48 -8.77 -23.29
C PHE A 86 8.00 -8.52 -24.73
N GLY A 87 8.48 -9.35 -25.66
CA GLY A 87 8.29 -9.10 -27.10
C GLY A 87 8.86 -7.74 -27.54
N PRO A 88 8.09 -6.89 -28.24
CA PRO A 88 8.52 -5.54 -28.63
C PRO A 88 8.46 -4.52 -27.47
N VAL A 89 7.86 -4.88 -26.32
CA VAL A 89 7.63 -3.99 -25.20
C VAL A 89 8.82 -3.99 -24.24
N THR A 90 9.21 -2.80 -23.82
CA THR A 90 10.21 -2.60 -22.76
C THR A 90 9.52 -2.32 -21.44
N VAL A 91 9.87 -3.04 -20.39
CA VAL A 91 9.30 -2.90 -19.04
C VAL A 91 10.39 -2.62 -18.02
N SER A 92 10.14 -1.71 -17.08
CA SER A 92 11.00 -1.49 -15.91
C SER A 92 10.18 -1.19 -14.66
N LEU A 93 10.73 -1.54 -13.50
CA LEU A 93 10.11 -1.28 -12.20
C LEU A 93 10.81 -0.10 -11.52
N HIS A 94 10.04 0.81 -10.93
CA HIS A 94 10.56 2.00 -10.23
C HIS A 94 9.96 2.09 -8.83
N PRO A 95 10.67 2.55 -7.80
CA PRO A 95 10.14 2.65 -6.44
C PRO A 95 8.81 3.40 -6.34
N ALA A 96 7.83 2.81 -5.63
CA ALA A 96 6.53 3.44 -5.35
C ALA A 96 6.39 4.01 -3.93
N GLY A 97 7.34 3.74 -3.01
CA GLY A 97 7.27 4.25 -1.64
C GLY A 97 6.13 3.69 -0.76
N HIS A 98 5.29 2.80 -1.28
CA HIS A 98 4.12 2.28 -0.56
C HIS A 98 4.49 1.31 0.56
N VAL A 99 5.09 0.17 0.20
CA VAL A 99 5.59 -0.88 1.10
C VAL A 99 6.93 -1.43 0.60
N LEU A 100 7.58 -2.29 1.37
CA LEU A 100 8.84 -2.94 0.96
C LEU A 100 8.65 -3.66 -0.39
N GLY A 101 9.49 -3.29 -1.36
CA GLY A 101 9.44 -3.84 -2.71
C GLY A 101 8.31 -3.31 -3.60
N SER A 102 7.52 -2.35 -3.14
CA SER A 102 6.50 -1.72 -3.98
C SER A 102 7.12 -1.00 -5.18
N ALA A 103 6.47 -1.13 -6.34
CA ALA A 103 6.98 -0.62 -7.60
C ALA A 103 5.87 -0.04 -8.49
N GLN A 104 6.18 1.07 -9.13
CA GLN A 104 5.54 1.53 -10.35
C GLN A 104 6.05 0.69 -11.52
N ILE A 105 5.17 0.36 -12.46
CA ILE A 105 5.50 -0.42 -13.66
C ILE A 105 5.47 0.51 -14.86
N ARG A 106 6.66 0.79 -15.41
CA ARG A 106 6.85 1.54 -16.64
C ARG A 106 6.81 0.58 -17.82
N VAL A 107 6.00 0.90 -18.82
CA VAL A 107 5.79 0.11 -20.04
C VAL A 107 6.00 1.03 -21.24
N GLU A 108 6.93 0.67 -22.12
CA GLU A 108 7.27 1.44 -23.32
C GLU A 108 7.14 0.59 -24.58
N HIS A 109 6.48 1.15 -25.59
CA HIS A 109 6.34 0.56 -26.92
C HIS A 109 6.29 1.66 -27.98
N ASP A 110 7.12 1.56 -29.03
CA ASP A 110 7.19 2.52 -30.13
C ASP A 110 7.31 4.00 -29.70
N GLY A 111 8.02 4.25 -28.59
CA GLY A 111 8.24 5.59 -28.03
C GLY A 111 7.09 6.14 -27.17
N GLU A 112 5.97 5.43 -27.05
CA GLU A 112 4.89 5.74 -26.11
C GLU A 112 5.18 5.10 -24.74
N VAL A 113 5.06 5.89 -23.67
CA VAL A 113 5.35 5.44 -22.30
C VAL A 113 4.11 5.49 -21.43
N TRP A 114 3.76 4.34 -20.85
CA TRP A 114 2.72 4.20 -19.85
C TRP A 114 3.35 3.86 -18.49
N VAL A 115 2.83 4.43 -17.42
CA VAL A 115 3.25 4.06 -16.05
C VAL A 115 2.01 3.72 -15.24
N ALA A 116 1.99 2.51 -14.68
CA ALA A 116 1.04 2.12 -13.66
C ALA A 116 1.69 2.30 -12.29
N SER A 117 1.11 3.15 -11.44
CA SER A 117 1.70 3.50 -10.15
C SER A 117 1.67 2.34 -9.15
N GLY A 118 0.66 1.47 -9.25
CA GLY A 118 0.20 0.69 -8.11
C GLY A 118 -0.26 1.60 -6.97
N ASP A 119 -0.24 1.08 -5.75
CA ASP A 119 -0.33 1.94 -4.58
C ASP A 119 1.02 2.61 -4.33
N TYR A 120 0.99 3.87 -3.90
CA TYR A 120 2.20 4.66 -3.71
C TYR A 120 2.03 5.72 -2.63
N LYS A 121 3.14 6.16 -2.05
CA LYS A 121 3.17 7.40 -1.23
C LYS A 121 4.47 8.14 -1.46
N ARG A 122 4.42 9.46 -1.28
CA ARG A 122 5.61 10.33 -1.37
C ARG A 122 6.29 10.58 -0.03
N ASP A 123 5.60 10.36 1.08
CA ASP A 123 6.19 10.54 2.40
C ASP A 123 7.41 9.63 2.57
N VAL A 124 8.42 10.13 3.28
CA VAL A 124 9.57 9.33 3.68
C VAL A 124 9.10 8.16 4.54
N ASP A 125 9.63 6.98 4.21
CA ASP A 125 9.39 5.74 4.93
C ASP A 125 10.71 4.97 5.01
N PRO A 126 11.29 4.77 6.21
CA PRO A 126 12.56 4.06 6.36
C PRO A 126 12.43 2.54 6.09
N THR A 127 11.23 2.04 5.82
CA THR A 127 10.95 0.62 5.62
C THR A 127 10.80 0.20 4.15
N CYS A 128 10.92 1.15 3.21
CA CYS A 128 10.89 0.88 1.77
C CYS A 128 11.70 1.92 0.97
N ALA A 129 11.90 1.66 -0.33
CA ALA A 129 12.56 2.62 -1.22
C ALA A 129 11.63 3.83 -1.47
N ALA A 130 12.19 5.04 -1.39
CA ALA A 130 11.45 6.28 -1.60
C ALA A 130 10.86 6.37 -3.02
N PHE A 131 9.67 6.96 -3.15
CA PHE A 131 9.00 7.14 -4.44
C PHE A 131 9.89 7.86 -5.46
N GLU A 132 9.97 7.30 -6.67
CA GLU A 132 10.73 7.86 -7.80
C GLU A 132 9.76 8.42 -8.85
N PRO A 133 9.73 9.74 -9.13
CA PRO A 133 8.89 10.26 -10.20
C PRO A 133 9.32 9.73 -11.58
N VAL A 134 8.38 9.13 -12.32
CA VAL A 134 8.61 8.60 -13.67
C VAL A 134 7.85 9.43 -14.71
N ARG A 135 8.57 9.92 -15.73
CA ARG A 135 7.96 10.63 -16.87
C ARG A 135 7.24 9.65 -17.79
N CYS A 136 6.03 10.00 -18.22
CA CYS A 136 5.22 9.15 -19.11
C CYS A 136 4.22 9.97 -19.93
N ASP A 137 3.65 9.36 -20.98
CA ASP A 137 2.56 9.93 -21.76
C ASP A 137 1.20 9.68 -21.10
N THR A 138 1.03 8.48 -20.53
CA THR A 138 -0.17 8.04 -19.82
C THR A 138 0.17 7.52 -18.42
N PHE A 139 -0.45 8.10 -17.40
CA PHE A 139 -0.25 7.71 -16.00
C PHE A 139 -1.51 7.04 -15.45
N ILE A 140 -1.40 5.78 -15.01
CA ILE A 140 -2.45 5.05 -14.30
C ILE A 140 -2.16 5.17 -12.80
N THR A 141 -3.03 5.85 -12.05
CA THR A 141 -2.83 6.17 -10.64
C THR A 141 -3.90 5.57 -9.73
N GLU A 142 -3.57 5.23 -8.49
CA GLU A 142 -4.56 4.99 -7.43
C GLU A 142 -5.35 6.28 -7.09
N ALA A 143 -6.53 6.13 -6.48
CA ALA A 143 -7.39 7.21 -6.05
C ALA A 143 -8.00 6.97 -4.65
N THR A 144 -7.38 6.13 -3.82
CA THR A 144 -7.88 5.73 -2.48
C THR A 144 -8.20 6.94 -1.60
N PHE A 145 -7.35 7.98 -1.64
CA PHE A 145 -7.53 9.23 -0.90
C PHE A 145 -7.60 10.47 -1.81
N ALA A 146 -8.31 10.35 -2.93
CA ALA A 146 -8.45 11.39 -3.95
C ALA A 146 -9.43 12.54 -3.61
N LEU A 147 -9.47 12.99 -2.35
CA LEU A 147 -10.26 14.15 -1.91
C LEU A 147 -9.39 15.19 -1.17
N PRO A 148 -9.64 16.51 -1.36
CA PRO A 148 -8.83 17.58 -0.73
C PRO A 148 -8.67 17.55 0.79
N VAL A 149 -9.58 16.86 1.50
CA VAL A 149 -9.57 16.70 2.95
C VAL A 149 -8.46 15.75 3.43
N TYR A 150 -8.02 14.82 2.58
CA TYR A 150 -6.97 13.85 2.87
C TYR A 150 -5.60 14.50 2.68
N ARG A 151 -4.97 14.78 3.81
CA ARG A 151 -3.67 15.43 3.94
C ARG A 151 -2.98 14.82 5.15
N TRP A 152 -1.80 14.26 4.95
CA TRP A 152 -1.11 13.52 6.00
C TRP A 152 -0.26 14.45 6.86
N PRO A 153 -0.30 14.32 8.20
CA PRO A 153 0.76 14.86 9.03
C PRO A 153 2.05 14.07 8.79
N ALA A 154 3.20 14.70 9.09
CA ALA A 154 4.49 14.01 9.07
C ALA A 154 4.48 12.80 10.02
N VAL A 155 5.11 11.69 9.61
CA VAL A 155 5.10 10.41 10.36
C VAL A 155 5.69 10.55 11.75
N GLU A 156 6.68 11.43 11.92
CA GLU A 156 7.34 11.74 13.20
C GLU A 156 6.35 12.36 14.19
N THR A 157 5.45 13.22 13.70
CA THR A 157 4.37 13.81 14.52
C THR A 157 3.42 12.71 15.01
N VAL A 158 3.04 11.79 14.12
CA VAL A 158 2.14 10.69 14.48
C VAL A 158 2.79 9.72 15.45
N ALA A 159 4.07 9.39 15.23
CA ALA A 159 4.84 8.52 16.10
C ALA A 159 5.03 9.13 17.50
N ALA A 160 5.29 10.43 17.59
CA ALA A 160 5.37 11.14 18.88
C ALA A 160 4.02 11.13 19.62
N ASP A 161 2.91 11.32 18.91
CA ASP A 161 1.56 11.23 19.49
C ASP A 161 1.25 9.82 20.03
N ILE A 162 1.67 8.77 19.30
CA ILE A 162 1.52 7.38 19.72
C ILE A 162 2.38 7.09 20.94
N ASP A 163 3.66 7.49 20.93
CA ASP A 163 4.58 7.29 22.06
C ASP A 163 4.08 7.99 23.33
N GLN A 164 3.63 9.24 23.22
CA GLN A 164 3.08 9.97 24.36
C GLN A 164 1.82 9.30 24.92
N TRP A 165 0.97 8.75 24.06
CA TRP A 165 -0.20 7.98 24.48
C TRP A 165 0.19 6.67 25.16
N TRP A 166 1.14 5.95 24.60
CA TRP A 166 1.69 4.72 25.17
C TRP A 166 2.30 4.96 26.55
N ARG A 167 3.15 5.98 26.71
CA ARG A 167 3.78 6.34 27.99
C ARG A 167 2.75 6.65 29.08
N ARG A 168 1.68 7.37 28.77
CA ARG A 168 0.59 7.63 29.73
C ARG A 168 -0.10 6.34 30.16
N ASN A 169 -0.48 5.50 29.20
CA ASN A 169 -1.15 4.24 29.53
C ASN A 169 -0.24 3.30 30.34
N ALA A 170 1.04 3.23 30.00
CA ALA A 170 2.02 2.43 30.72
C ALA A 170 2.22 2.92 32.17
N ALA A 171 2.24 4.24 32.41
CA ALA A 171 2.29 4.82 33.75
C ALA A 171 1.05 4.43 34.59
N ASP A 172 -0.09 4.22 33.94
CA ASP A 172 -1.33 3.74 34.58
C ASP A 172 -1.44 2.21 34.66
N GLY A 173 -0.40 1.47 34.24
CA GLY A 173 -0.41 0.00 34.18
C GLY A 173 -1.45 -0.56 33.19
N ARG A 174 -1.74 0.18 32.12
CA ARG A 174 -2.74 -0.15 31.10
C ARG A 174 -2.09 -0.49 29.76
N THR A 175 -2.39 -1.68 29.25
CA THR A 175 -1.96 -2.11 27.91
C THR A 175 -2.44 -1.15 26.83
N THR A 176 -1.54 -0.79 25.92
CA THR A 176 -1.84 0.02 24.73
C THR A 176 -2.00 -0.91 23.53
N VAL A 177 -3.19 -0.99 22.96
CA VAL A 177 -3.43 -1.79 21.73
C VAL A 177 -3.64 -0.83 20.57
N LEU A 178 -2.71 -0.84 19.63
CA LEU A 178 -2.74 -0.05 18.40
C LEU A 178 -3.12 -0.94 17.23
N PHE A 179 -4.30 -0.70 16.67
CA PHE A 179 -4.70 -1.33 15.43
C PHE A 179 -4.04 -0.63 14.23
N SER A 180 -3.53 -1.41 13.29
CA SER A 180 -2.97 -0.95 12.01
C SER A 180 -3.04 -2.06 10.98
N TYR A 181 -2.99 -1.73 9.69
CA TYR A 181 -2.80 -2.73 8.63
C TYR A 181 -1.51 -3.52 8.87
N ALA A 182 -1.55 -4.82 8.62
CA ALA A 182 -0.49 -5.75 9.03
C ALA A 182 0.77 -5.65 8.15
N LEU A 183 0.58 -5.37 6.86
CA LEU A 183 1.64 -5.11 5.89
C LEU A 183 1.82 -3.59 5.71
N GLY A 184 3.07 -3.13 5.66
CA GLY A 184 3.43 -1.73 5.49
C GLY A 184 3.31 -0.92 6.77
N LYS A 185 2.08 -0.63 7.18
CA LYS A 185 1.77 0.38 8.20
C LYS A 185 2.34 0.04 9.57
N ALA A 186 2.18 -1.21 9.98
CA ALA A 186 2.72 -1.68 11.26
C ALA A 186 4.24 -1.50 11.31
N GLN A 187 4.94 -1.86 10.23
CA GLN A 187 6.40 -1.76 10.13
C GLN A 187 6.85 -0.30 10.10
N ARG A 188 6.21 0.55 9.29
CA ARG A 188 6.49 2.00 9.24
C ARG A 188 6.31 2.67 10.60
N LEU A 189 5.21 2.35 11.31
CA LEU A 189 4.98 2.87 12.65
C LEU A 189 6.06 2.41 13.64
N MET A 190 6.41 1.12 13.63
CA MET A 190 7.47 0.59 14.50
C MET A 190 8.83 1.24 14.25
N ALA A 191 9.17 1.50 12.98
CA ALA A 191 10.41 2.16 12.60
C ALA A 191 10.44 3.65 13.00
N ALA A 192 9.29 4.32 13.01
CA ALA A 192 9.19 5.73 13.38
C ALA A 192 9.12 5.97 14.90
N LEU A 193 8.83 4.95 15.71
CA LEU A 193 8.76 5.07 17.18
C LEU A 193 10.14 5.37 17.78
N PRO A 194 10.22 6.27 18.79
CA PRO A 194 11.47 6.55 19.52
C PRO A 194 12.15 5.29 20.05
N MET A 195 13.48 5.33 20.20
CA MET A 195 14.24 4.19 20.75
C MET A 195 13.97 3.96 22.23
N GLU A 196 13.88 5.03 23.02
CA GLU A 196 13.51 4.94 24.43
C GLU A 196 12.00 4.73 24.56
N ARG A 197 11.61 3.66 25.26
CA ARG A 197 10.22 3.17 25.29
C ARG A 197 9.81 2.78 26.72
N PRO A 198 8.54 2.96 27.09
CA PRO A 198 8.05 2.63 28.42
C PRO A 198 7.85 1.12 28.66
N GLY A 199 7.92 0.28 27.62
CA GLY A 199 7.73 -1.16 27.72
C GLY A 199 8.00 -1.92 26.42
N PRO A 200 7.72 -3.23 26.37
CA PRO A 200 7.93 -4.05 25.18
C PRO A 200 6.88 -3.81 24.09
N ILE A 201 7.24 -4.13 22.84
CA ILE A 201 6.30 -4.22 21.72
C ILE A 201 5.91 -5.67 21.48
N TYR A 202 4.60 -5.91 21.46
CA TYR A 202 3.99 -7.20 21.16
C TYR A 202 3.25 -7.16 19.83
N LEU A 203 3.33 -8.23 19.05
CA LEU A 203 2.71 -8.34 17.73
C LEU A 203 1.65 -9.44 17.70
N HIS A 204 0.53 -9.12 17.05
CA HIS A 204 -0.45 -10.12 16.62
C HIS A 204 0.17 -11.08 15.59
N GLY A 205 -0.32 -12.33 15.54
CA GLY A 205 0.20 -13.37 14.64
C GLY A 205 0.06 -13.08 13.13
N ALA A 206 -0.76 -12.09 12.76
CA ALA A 206 -0.85 -11.59 11.39
C ALA A 206 0.25 -10.56 11.05
N VAL A 207 0.73 -9.82 12.05
CA VAL A 207 1.76 -8.77 11.88
C VAL A 207 3.15 -9.37 11.99
N ALA A 208 3.37 -10.26 12.98
CA ALA A 208 4.69 -10.77 13.30
C ALA A 208 5.43 -11.42 12.12
N PRO A 209 4.82 -12.30 11.29
CA PRO A 209 5.53 -12.90 10.17
C PRO A 209 5.95 -11.89 9.10
N LEU A 210 5.15 -10.85 8.86
CA LEU A 210 5.48 -9.78 7.92
C LEU A 210 6.60 -8.89 8.46
N THR A 211 6.62 -8.66 9.77
CA THR A 211 7.74 -7.98 10.43
C THR A 211 9.05 -8.74 10.27
N GLU A 212 9.03 -10.08 10.36
CA GLU A 212 10.23 -10.88 10.08
C GLU A 212 10.67 -10.77 8.63
N ASP A 213 9.75 -10.79 7.65
CA ASP A 213 10.12 -10.61 6.24
C ASP A 213 10.84 -9.27 6.00
N TYR A 214 10.42 -8.20 6.68
CA TYR A 214 11.10 -6.91 6.62
C TYR A 214 12.51 -6.98 7.23
N ARG A 215 12.68 -7.67 8.36
CA ARG A 215 14.01 -7.87 8.98
C ARG A 215 14.93 -8.71 8.10
N GLU A 216 14.41 -9.78 7.50
CA GLU A 216 15.13 -10.63 6.54
C GLU A 216 15.59 -9.84 5.30
N ALA A 217 14.81 -8.85 4.88
CA ALA A 217 15.16 -7.90 3.83
C ALA A 217 16.13 -6.78 4.27
N GLY A 218 16.59 -6.80 5.53
CA GLY A 218 17.56 -5.84 6.07
C GLY A 218 16.95 -4.55 6.63
N VAL A 219 15.63 -4.46 6.78
CA VAL A 219 14.98 -3.31 7.41
C VAL A 219 15.20 -3.36 8.92
N ALA A 220 15.82 -2.30 9.46
CA ALA A 220 15.99 -2.15 10.90
C ALA A 220 14.63 -1.85 11.56
N LEU A 221 14.14 -2.81 12.33
CA LEU A 221 12.93 -2.68 13.14
C LEU A 221 13.27 -2.97 14.60
N PRO A 222 12.59 -2.31 15.55
CA PRO A 222 12.83 -2.55 16.97
C PRO A 222 12.54 -4.00 17.36
N ASP A 223 13.07 -4.41 18.51
CA ASP A 223 12.76 -5.72 19.09
C ASP A 223 11.26 -5.86 19.37
N THR A 224 10.72 -7.03 19.05
CA THR A 224 9.30 -7.34 19.24
C THR A 224 9.10 -8.78 19.71
N HIS A 225 7.98 -9.00 20.40
CA HIS A 225 7.56 -10.32 20.89
C HIS A 225 6.25 -10.72 20.23
N ARG A 226 5.97 -12.02 20.10
CA ARG A 226 4.67 -12.51 19.62
C ARG A 226 3.73 -12.73 20.79
N VAL A 227 2.50 -12.22 20.70
CA VAL A 227 1.46 -12.46 21.74
C VAL A 227 1.14 -13.95 21.91
N SER A 228 1.34 -14.77 20.87
CA SER A 228 1.13 -16.21 20.94
C SER A 228 2.18 -16.97 21.75
N GLU A 229 3.36 -16.38 21.93
CA GLU A 229 4.53 -17.00 22.59
C GLU A 229 4.72 -16.49 24.03
N ALA A 230 3.97 -15.46 24.42
CA ALA A 230 3.98 -14.93 25.77
C ALA A 230 3.46 -15.95 26.80
N PRO A 231 3.99 -15.93 28.04
CA PRO A 231 3.45 -16.69 29.17
C PRO A 231 1.94 -16.44 29.38
N LYS A 232 1.26 -17.41 30.00
CA LYS A 232 -0.18 -17.32 30.25
C LYS A 232 -0.56 -16.18 31.21
N ASP A 233 0.36 -15.85 32.11
CA ASP A 233 0.28 -14.82 33.15
C ASP A 233 1.06 -13.54 32.78
N GLU A 234 1.40 -13.36 31.50
CA GLU A 234 2.10 -12.18 31.01
C GLU A 234 1.36 -10.88 31.40
N ASP A 235 2.09 -9.94 31.99
CA ASP A 235 1.58 -8.61 32.31
C ASP A 235 1.87 -7.63 31.17
N TYR A 236 0.84 -7.32 30.40
CA TYR A 236 0.89 -6.34 29.31
C TYR A 236 0.70 -4.89 29.77
N GLY A 237 0.73 -4.60 31.07
CA GLY A 237 0.39 -3.29 31.64
C GLY A 237 1.22 -2.12 31.10
N THR A 238 2.45 -2.36 30.66
CA THR A 238 3.32 -1.35 30.03
C THR A 238 3.51 -1.55 28.53
N ALA A 239 2.90 -2.58 27.95
CA ALA A 239 3.15 -3.00 26.58
C ALA A 239 2.41 -2.14 25.54
N LEU A 240 3.05 -2.00 24.37
CA LEU A 240 2.38 -1.64 23.12
C LEU A 240 2.12 -2.91 22.31
N VAL A 241 0.86 -3.19 22.00
CA VAL A 241 0.43 -4.33 21.20
C VAL A 241 -0.03 -3.83 19.84
N ILE A 242 0.57 -4.31 18.75
CA ILE A 242 0.18 -3.98 17.37
C ILE A 242 -0.60 -5.14 16.76
N ALA A 243 -1.79 -4.85 16.25
CA ALA A 243 -2.72 -5.86 15.74
C ALA A 243 -3.49 -5.37 14.49
N PRO A 244 -3.95 -6.28 13.61
CA PRO A 244 -4.82 -5.89 12.50
C PRO A 244 -6.19 -5.41 13.00
N PRO A 245 -6.92 -4.58 12.24
CA PRO A 245 -8.25 -4.11 12.62
C PRO A 245 -9.24 -5.25 12.89
N SER A 246 -9.11 -6.39 12.19
CA SER A 246 -9.91 -7.60 12.37
C SER A 246 -9.78 -8.23 13.77
N ALA A 247 -8.72 -7.91 14.52
CA ALA A 247 -8.58 -8.35 15.89
C ALA A 247 -9.51 -7.58 16.85
N ALA A 248 -9.96 -6.38 16.48
CA ALA A 248 -10.86 -5.56 17.30
C ALA A 248 -12.18 -6.30 17.54
N GLY A 249 -12.60 -6.40 18.81
CA GLY A 249 -13.83 -7.11 19.19
C GLY A 249 -13.76 -8.64 19.16
N SER A 250 -12.65 -9.24 18.70
CA SER A 250 -12.46 -10.69 18.69
C SER A 250 -12.19 -11.26 20.10
N THR A 251 -12.29 -12.59 20.24
CA THR A 251 -11.93 -13.28 21.50
C THR A 251 -10.46 -13.15 21.86
N TRP A 252 -9.58 -12.88 20.89
CA TRP A 252 -8.15 -12.65 21.10
C TRP A 252 -7.91 -11.47 22.05
N MET A 253 -8.74 -10.42 22.00
CA MET A 253 -8.63 -9.25 22.87
C MET A 253 -8.85 -9.53 24.35
N ARG A 254 -9.46 -10.68 24.72
CA ARG A 254 -9.72 -11.05 26.13
C ARG A 254 -8.43 -11.26 26.95
N ARG A 255 -7.28 -11.39 26.28
CA ARG A 255 -5.95 -11.50 26.91
C ARG A 255 -5.49 -10.21 27.58
N PHE A 256 -6.01 -9.06 27.14
CA PHE A 256 -5.61 -7.75 27.67
C PHE A 256 -6.63 -7.24 28.67
N ARG A 257 -6.18 -6.88 29.87
CA ARG A 257 -7.05 -6.37 30.94
C ARG A 257 -7.34 -4.90 30.71
N ARG A 258 -8.58 -4.57 30.30
CA ARG A 258 -9.07 -3.20 30.05
C ARG A 258 -8.11 -2.36 29.17
N PRO A 259 -7.73 -2.84 27.98
CA PRO A 259 -6.75 -2.15 27.13
C PRO A 259 -7.23 -0.75 26.70
N ALA A 260 -6.29 0.13 26.41
CA ALA A 260 -6.55 1.37 25.67
C ALA A 260 -6.47 1.07 24.17
N LEU A 261 -7.50 1.45 23.41
CA LEU A 261 -7.65 1.08 22.00
C LEU A 261 -7.40 2.27 21.07
N GLY A 262 -6.40 2.14 20.20
CA GLY A 262 -6.05 3.13 19.19
C GLY A 262 -6.17 2.54 17.79
N PHE A 263 -6.45 3.37 16.78
CA PHE A 263 -6.40 2.95 15.38
C PHE A 263 -5.58 3.93 14.54
N ALA A 264 -4.58 3.41 13.82
CA ALA A 264 -3.74 4.16 12.89
C ALA A 264 -4.19 3.92 11.44
N SER A 265 -4.80 4.94 10.83
CA SER A 265 -5.33 4.87 9.47
C SER A 265 -5.64 6.26 8.90
N GLY A 266 -5.49 6.44 7.57
CA GLY A 266 -5.89 7.65 6.85
C GLY A 266 -7.37 7.98 7.06
N TRP A 267 -8.22 6.95 7.24
CA TRP A 267 -9.64 7.09 7.54
C TRP A 267 -9.94 7.81 8.86
N MET A 268 -8.96 7.92 9.77
CA MET A 268 -9.09 8.67 11.01
C MET A 268 -9.07 10.19 10.79
N ARG A 269 -8.76 10.66 9.57
CA ARG A 269 -8.91 12.06 9.18
C ARG A 269 -10.37 12.53 9.29
N ILE A 270 -11.32 11.64 9.03
CA ILE A 270 -12.76 11.95 9.12
C ILE A 270 -13.27 11.64 10.52
N ARG A 271 -13.68 12.67 11.25
CA ARG A 271 -14.13 12.57 12.66
C ARG A 271 -15.27 11.55 12.87
N GLY A 272 -16.16 11.40 11.87
CA GLY A 272 -17.27 10.44 11.91
C GLY A 272 -16.82 8.98 12.00
N ASN A 273 -15.73 8.62 11.31
CA ASN A 273 -15.21 7.25 11.28
C ASN A 273 -14.68 6.81 12.64
N ARG A 274 -14.00 7.72 13.35
CA ARG A 274 -13.51 7.46 14.72
C ARG A 274 -14.65 7.16 15.69
N ARG A 275 -15.72 7.97 15.66
CA ARG A 275 -16.87 7.81 16.58
C ARG A 275 -17.63 6.51 16.33
N ARG A 276 -17.82 6.11 15.06
CA ARG A 276 -18.53 4.88 14.71
C ARG A 276 -17.80 3.61 15.15
N ARG A 277 -16.46 3.63 15.17
CA ARG A 277 -15.65 2.43 15.48
C ARG A 277 -15.25 2.28 16.96
N GLY A 278 -15.62 3.24 17.82
CA GLY A 278 -15.49 3.08 19.28
C GLY A 278 -14.06 3.05 19.85
N TYR A 279 -13.07 3.53 19.11
CA TYR A 279 -11.68 3.62 19.59
C TYR A 279 -11.47 4.81 20.55
N ASP A 280 -10.61 4.64 21.56
CA ASP A 280 -10.21 5.70 22.48
C ASP A 280 -9.41 6.80 21.75
N ARG A 281 -8.58 6.38 20.78
CA ARG A 281 -7.71 7.28 20.01
C ARG A 281 -7.67 6.90 18.52
N GLY A 282 -7.58 7.90 17.65
CA GLY A 282 -7.35 7.72 16.21
C GLY A 282 -6.10 8.50 15.80
N PHE A 283 -5.26 7.86 14.99
CA PHE A 283 -4.00 8.41 14.47
C PHE A 283 -4.06 8.47 12.95
N VAL A 284 -3.82 9.65 12.38
CA VAL A 284 -3.95 9.88 10.93
C VAL A 284 -2.63 9.55 10.26
N ILE A 285 -2.57 8.38 9.63
CA ILE A 285 -1.41 7.92 8.84
C ILE A 285 -1.89 6.98 7.74
N SER A 286 -1.37 7.17 6.53
CA SER A 286 -1.65 6.31 5.39
C SER A 286 -0.36 5.93 4.68
N ASP A 287 -0.36 4.74 4.07
CA ASP A 287 0.71 4.33 3.16
C ASP A 287 0.39 4.62 1.69
N HIS A 288 -0.75 5.27 1.46
CA HIS A 288 -1.18 5.80 0.17
C HIS A 288 -0.91 7.29 0.09
N VAL A 289 -0.88 7.81 -1.12
CA VAL A 289 -0.65 9.21 -1.41
C VAL A 289 -1.80 10.07 -0.86
N ASP A 290 -1.49 11.25 -0.34
CA ASP A 290 -2.50 12.24 0.00
C ASP A 290 -2.84 13.14 -1.20
N TRP A 291 -3.83 14.02 -1.04
CA TRP A 291 -4.27 14.88 -2.13
C TRP A 291 -3.14 15.77 -2.71
N PRO A 292 -2.35 16.51 -1.90
CA PRO A 292 -1.19 17.25 -2.42
C PRO A 292 -0.17 16.37 -3.14
N GLY A 293 0.20 15.23 -2.56
CA GLY A 293 1.16 14.30 -3.15
C GLY A 293 0.67 13.72 -4.47
N LEU A 294 -0.63 13.45 -4.59
CA LEU A 294 -1.27 12.92 -5.80
C LEU A 294 -1.16 13.94 -6.93
N LEU A 295 -1.52 15.19 -6.66
CA LEU A 295 -1.41 16.29 -7.63
C LEU A 295 0.04 16.55 -8.06
N GLN A 296 0.97 16.58 -7.09
CA GLN A 296 2.39 16.76 -7.41
C GLN A 296 2.93 15.60 -8.26
N THR A 297 2.49 14.38 -8.01
CA THR A 297 2.92 13.21 -8.80
C THR A 297 2.46 13.30 -10.23
N ILE A 298 1.18 13.66 -10.44
CA ILE A 298 0.64 13.85 -11.78
C ILE A 298 1.41 14.96 -12.52
N GLU A 299 1.73 16.07 -11.85
CA GLU A 299 2.55 17.13 -12.44
C GLU A 299 3.97 16.65 -12.80
N ASP A 300 4.64 15.95 -11.89
CA ASP A 300 6.01 15.45 -12.10
C ASP A 300 6.09 14.45 -13.25
N THR A 301 5.05 13.62 -13.45
CA THR A 301 4.99 12.68 -14.58
C THR A 301 4.91 13.40 -15.93
N GLY A 302 4.26 14.57 -15.94
CA GLY A 302 3.90 15.33 -17.14
C GLY A 302 3.07 14.54 -18.15
N ALA A 303 2.30 13.57 -17.67
CA ALA A 303 1.39 12.78 -18.49
C ALA A 303 0.35 13.67 -19.18
N ARG A 304 0.02 13.31 -20.42
CA ARG A 304 -1.04 13.94 -21.22
C ARG A 304 -2.38 13.27 -21.01
N GLU A 305 -2.39 12.06 -20.46
CA GLU A 305 -3.58 11.32 -20.04
C GLU A 305 -3.36 10.72 -18.65
N VAL A 306 -4.36 10.87 -17.77
CA VAL A 306 -4.38 10.30 -16.43
C VAL A 306 -5.57 9.36 -16.30
N LEU A 307 -5.31 8.13 -15.91
CA LEU A 307 -6.30 7.09 -15.69
C LEU A 307 -6.35 6.78 -14.21
N THR A 308 -7.51 6.92 -13.60
CA THR A 308 -7.66 6.68 -12.16
C THR A 308 -8.19 5.28 -11.90
N THR A 309 -7.64 4.61 -10.89
CA THR A 309 -8.01 3.28 -10.39
C THR A 309 -8.25 3.37 -8.88
N HIS A 310 -8.78 2.31 -8.25
CA HIS A 310 -8.93 2.21 -6.77
C HIS A 310 -9.66 3.42 -6.13
N GLY A 311 -10.98 3.34 -5.98
CA GLY A 311 -11.79 4.32 -5.22
C GLY A 311 -12.62 5.32 -6.05
N ARG A 312 -13.26 6.26 -5.34
CA ARG A 312 -14.10 7.32 -5.92
C ARG A 312 -13.23 8.46 -6.46
N ALA A 313 -13.03 8.49 -7.77
CA ALA A 313 -12.11 9.41 -8.44
C ALA A 313 -12.78 10.61 -9.14
N ASP A 314 -14.10 10.76 -9.02
CA ASP A 314 -14.86 11.77 -9.77
C ASP A 314 -14.37 13.20 -9.50
N GLU A 315 -14.07 13.51 -8.23
CA GLU A 315 -13.54 14.82 -7.83
C GLU A 315 -12.15 15.08 -8.39
N LEU A 316 -11.28 14.07 -8.41
CA LEU A 316 -9.94 14.18 -9.01
C LEU A 316 -10.03 14.36 -10.52
N VAL A 317 -10.80 13.52 -11.21
CA VAL A 317 -10.99 13.59 -12.67
C VAL A 317 -11.52 14.97 -13.06
N ARG A 318 -12.53 15.48 -12.34
CA ARG A 318 -13.06 16.83 -12.55
C ARG A 318 -11.98 17.90 -12.34
N TYR A 319 -11.25 17.84 -11.23
CA TYR A 319 -10.21 18.81 -10.89
C TYR A 319 -9.09 18.87 -11.95
N LEU A 320 -8.65 17.71 -12.45
CA LEU A 320 -7.64 17.62 -13.51
C LEU A 320 -8.18 18.17 -14.83
N GLY A 321 -9.44 17.86 -15.17
CA GLY A 321 -10.11 18.39 -16.36
C GLY A 321 -10.25 19.91 -16.36
N GLU A 322 -10.60 20.52 -15.22
CA GLU A 322 -10.64 21.97 -15.04
C GLU A 322 -9.26 22.64 -15.24
N ARG A 323 -8.18 21.88 -15.12
CA ARG A 323 -6.79 22.30 -15.38
C ARG A 323 -6.26 21.93 -16.76
N GLY A 324 -7.12 21.43 -17.65
CA GLY A 324 -6.78 21.10 -19.03
C GLY A 324 -6.10 19.75 -19.24
N LEU A 325 -6.03 18.88 -18.22
CA LEU A 325 -5.54 17.52 -18.36
C LEU A 325 -6.66 16.58 -18.80
N ARG A 326 -6.32 15.59 -19.64
CA ARG A 326 -7.25 14.50 -19.98
C ARG A 326 -7.23 13.50 -18.84
N ALA A 327 -8.31 13.44 -18.06
CA ALA A 327 -8.45 12.48 -16.97
C ALA A 327 -9.76 11.70 -17.10
N ARG A 328 -9.74 10.42 -16.75
CA ARG A 328 -10.95 9.58 -16.70
C ARG A 328 -10.76 8.38 -15.76
N PRO A 329 -11.84 7.85 -15.18
CA PRO A 329 -11.75 6.58 -14.47
C PRO A 329 -11.42 5.43 -15.43
N LEU A 330 -10.61 4.51 -14.95
CA LEU A 330 -10.40 3.21 -15.56
C LEU A 330 -11.38 2.23 -14.93
N ALA A 331 -12.28 1.65 -15.72
CA ALA A 331 -13.21 0.65 -15.23
C ALA A 331 -12.42 -0.57 -14.71
N THR A 332 -12.35 -0.72 -13.40
CA THR A 332 -11.67 -1.82 -12.70
C THR A 332 -12.64 -2.51 -11.74
N LEU A 333 -12.34 -3.75 -11.36
CA LEU A 333 -13.19 -4.50 -10.41
C LEU A 333 -13.09 -4.03 -8.94
N TYR A 334 -12.27 -3.00 -8.63
CA TYR A 334 -11.98 -2.56 -7.27
C TYR A 334 -12.91 -1.45 -6.73
N GLY A 335 -13.94 -1.03 -7.48
CA GLY A 335 -14.70 0.20 -7.21
C GLY A 335 -15.55 0.26 -5.94
N ASP A 336 -15.90 -0.88 -5.32
CA ASP A 336 -17.00 -0.91 -4.34
C ASP A 336 -16.62 -1.37 -2.91
N ASP A 337 -15.44 -1.95 -2.67
CA ASP A 337 -15.17 -2.69 -1.41
C ASP A 337 -14.28 -1.96 -0.37
N GLU A 338 -13.69 -0.80 -0.67
CA GLU A 338 -12.76 -0.13 0.26
C GLU A 338 -13.42 0.57 1.47
N GLU A 339 -14.75 0.81 1.44
CA GLU A 339 -15.47 1.29 2.64
C GLU A 339 -15.61 0.19 3.72
N SER A 340 -15.55 -1.09 3.33
CA SER A 340 -15.47 -2.25 4.21
C SER A 340 -14.03 -2.71 4.35
N GLY A 341 -13.26 -2.06 5.23
CA GLY A 341 -11.97 -2.56 5.70
C GLY A 341 -12.08 -3.87 6.52
N GLU A 342 -12.79 -4.85 5.99
CA GLU A 342 -12.98 -6.19 6.49
C GLU A 342 -12.17 -7.14 5.58
N ASN A 343 -11.01 -7.55 6.09
CA ASN A 343 -10.10 -8.57 5.55
C ASN A 343 -8.92 -8.04 4.71
N GLU A 344 -7.86 -7.68 5.43
CA GLU A 344 -6.51 -8.15 5.06
C GLU A 344 -5.92 -9.04 6.15
#